data_AF-A0A519HC64-F1
#
_entry.id   AF-A0A519HC64-F1
#
_cell.length_a   1.000
_cell.length_b   1.000
_cell.length_c   1.000
_cell.angle_alpha   90.00
_cell.angle_beta   90.00
_cell.angle_gamma   90.00
#
_symmetry.space_group_name_H-M   'P 1'
#
loop_
_entity.id
_entity.type
_entity.pdbx_description
1 polymer ?
#
loop_
_entity_poly.entity_id
_entity_poly.type
_entity_poly.pdbx_seq_one_letter_code
_entity_poly.pdbx_strand_id
1 'polypeptide(L)' 'TKKAAPPPPEPIAPSQGGMGLGFFIAQTLLERTGGKVSVGAGEGTKGQPRGARVVVRWPRPALEVAS' A
#
# COMPACT_ATOMS: atom_id res chain seq x y z
N THR A 1 1.87 -31.86 -38.58
CA THR A 1 2.02 -31.73 -37.12
C THR A 1 1.49 -30.37 -36.68
N LYS A 2 0.36 -30.30 -35.97
CA LYS A 2 -0.20 -29.02 -35.50
C LYS A 2 0.50 -28.64 -34.18
N LYS A 3 1.32 -27.58 -34.22
CA LYS A 3 1.96 -26.99 -33.04
C LYS A 3 0.87 -26.35 -32.15
N ALA A 4 0.73 -26.83 -30.92
CA ALA A 4 -0.21 -26.27 -29.96
C ALA A 4 0.17 -24.81 -29.64
N ALA A 5 -0.84 -23.93 -29.57
CA ALA A 5 -0.68 -22.54 -29.17
C ALA A 5 -0.28 -22.45 -27.68
N PRO A 6 0.51 -21.44 -27.27
CA PRO A 6 0.84 -21.25 -25.87
C PRO A 6 -0.44 -20.97 -25.05
N PRO A 7 -0.48 -21.42 -23.79
CA PRO A 7 -1.61 -21.14 -22.91
C PRO A 7 -1.78 -19.62 -22.71
N PRO A 8 -3.02 -19.14 -22.54
CA PRO A 8 -3.27 -17.73 -22.26
C PRO A 8 -2.58 -17.30 -20.95
N PRO A 9 -2.11 -16.05 -20.85
CA PRO A 9 -1.46 -15.56 -19.65
C PRO A 9 -2.43 -15.63 -18.46
N GLU A 10 -1.99 -16.25 -17.37
CA GLU A 10 -2.75 -16.29 -16.13
C GLU A 10 -2.94 -14.87 -15.59
N PRO A 11 -4.14 -14.47 -15.16
CA PRO A 11 -4.37 -13.17 -14.56
C PRO A 11 -3.54 -13.07 -13.28
N ILE A 12 -2.55 -12.18 -13.28
CA ILE A 12 -1.77 -11.83 -12.09
C ILE A 12 -2.73 -11.14 -11.13
N ALA A 13 -3.29 -11.92 -10.20
CA ALA A 13 -4.05 -11.37 -9.10
C ALA A 13 -3.07 -10.57 -8.20
N PRO A 14 -3.31 -9.27 -7.94
CA PRO A 14 -2.48 -8.53 -7.01
C PRO A 14 -2.56 -9.24 -5.65
N SER A 15 -1.40 -9.63 -5.13
CA SER A 15 -1.27 -10.55 -4.00
C SER A 15 -1.83 -10.01 -2.68
N GLN A 16 -2.26 -8.76 -2.59
CA GLN A 16 -3.07 -8.22 -1.50
C GLN A 16 -4.03 -7.17 -2.06
N GLY A 17 -5.32 -7.34 -1.77
CA GLY A 17 -6.43 -6.63 -2.41
C GLY A 17 -6.30 -5.10 -2.45
N GLY A 18 -6.49 -4.53 -3.64
CA GLY A 18 -6.99 -3.17 -3.86
C GLY A 18 -6.06 -1.98 -3.59
N MET A 19 -4.97 -2.12 -2.83
CA MET A 19 -4.15 -0.96 -2.44
C MET A 19 -3.06 -0.59 -3.47
N GLY A 20 -2.72 -1.52 -4.37
CA GLY A 20 -1.73 -1.31 -5.43
C GLY A 20 -0.28 -1.48 -4.96
N LEU A 21 0.59 -1.89 -5.88
CA LEU A 21 2.02 -2.17 -5.62
C LEU A 21 2.76 -0.97 -5.01
N GLY A 22 2.48 0.24 -5.50
CA GLY A 22 3.14 1.46 -5.00
C GLY A 22 2.85 1.72 -3.53
N PHE A 23 1.60 1.46 -3.08
CA PHE A 23 1.25 1.59 -1.68
C PHE A 23 1.98 0.55 -0.82
N PHE A 24 2.05 -0.70 -1.29
CA PHE A 24 2.75 -1.77 -0.57
C PHE A 24 4.25 -1.46 -0.38
N ILE A 25 4.91 -0.98 -1.44
CA ILE A 25 6.32 -0.55 -1.37
C ILE A 25 6.47 0.61 -0.37
N ALA A 26 5.61 1.62 -0.47
CA ALA A 26 5.66 2.77 0.43
C ALA A 26 5.46 2.35 1.89
N GLN A 27 4.42 1.55 2.20
CA GLN A 27 4.18 1.04 3.55
C GLN A 27 5.42 0.31 4.09
N THR A 28 5.99 -0.60 3.30
CA THR A 28 7.17 -1.35 3.70
C THR A 28 8.36 -0.44 4.02
N LEU A 29 8.63 0.57 3.18
CA LEU A 29 9.73 1.51 3.41
C LEU A 29 9.50 2.39 4.65
N LEU A 30 8.28 2.86 4.86
CA LEU A 30 7.89 3.68 6.01
C LEU A 30 7.97 2.89 7.32
N GLU A 31 7.59 1.61 7.30
CA GLU A 31 7.68 0.74 8.47
C GLU A 31 9.13 0.37 8.79
N ARG A 32 9.97 0.18 7.75
CA ARG A 32 11.40 -0.05 7.93
C ARG A 32 12.13 1.12 8.62
N THR A 33 11.63 2.35 8.50
CA THR A 33 12.18 3.52 9.24
C THR A 33 11.63 3.64 10.67
N GLY A 34 10.89 2.64 11.16
CA GLY A 34 10.27 2.67 12.50
C GLY A 34 8.92 3.38 12.53
N GLY A 35 8.35 3.71 11.37
CA GLY A 35 7.03 4.29 11.24
C GLY A 35 5.93 3.24 11.45
N LYS A 36 4.77 3.69 11.91
CA LYS A 36 3.53 2.89 11.94
C LYS A 36 2.53 3.50 10.95
N VAL A 37 2.09 2.70 9.98
CA VAL A 37 1.12 3.12 8.96
C VAL A 37 -0.29 2.66 9.38
N SER A 38 -1.28 3.53 9.22
CA SER A 38 -2.69 3.20 9.40
C SER A 38 -3.51 3.76 8.24
N VAL A 39 -4.36 2.92 7.66
CA VAL A 39 -5.21 3.26 6.52
C VAL A 39 -6.67 3.19 6.95
N GLY A 40 -7.46 4.17 6.56
CA GLY A 40 -8.89 4.20 6.84
C GLY A 40 -9.63 5.10 5.88
N ALA A 41 -10.95 5.20 6.08
CA ALA A 41 -11.76 6.19 5.41
C ALA A 41 -11.37 7.60 5.89
N GLY A 42 -11.31 8.54 4.95
CA GLY A 42 -11.12 9.95 5.23
C GLY A 42 -12.30 10.54 6.00
N GLU A 43 -12.01 11.58 6.76
CA GLU A 43 -13.09 12.35 7.39
C GLU A 43 -13.86 13.08 6.30
N GLY A 44 -15.16 12.86 6.27
CA GLY A 44 -16.08 13.49 5.34
C GLY A 44 -17.38 13.78 6.05
N THR A 45 -17.99 14.90 5.68
CA THR A 45 -19.29 15.34 6.16
C THR A 45 -20.36 14.28 5.86
N LYS A 46 -21.37 14.15 6.72
CA LYS A 46 -22.47 13.20 6.54
C LYS A 46 -23.12 13.42 5.17
N GLY A 47 -23.07 12.42 4.29
CA GLY A 47 -23.62 12.51 2.93
C GLY A 47 -22.61 12.79 1.80
N GLN A 48 -21.32 13.00 2.09
CA GLN A 48 -20.27 13.09 1.05
C GLN A 48 -19.44 11.80 0.96
N PRO A 49 -18.99 11.40 -0.25
CA PRO A 49 -18.07 10.28 -0.41
C PRO A 49 -16.79 10.55 0.39
N ARG A 50 -16.48 9.63 1.30
CA ARG A 50 -15.26 9.69 2.09
C ARG A 50 -14.11 9.20 1.24
N GLY A 51 -13.09 10.03 1.06
CA GLY A 51 -11.83 9.62 0.43
C GLY A 51 -11.07 8.60 1.28
N ALA A 52 -9.81 8.32 0.95
CA ALA A 52 -8.92 7.55 1.80
C ALA A 52 -8.10 8.49 2.71
N ARG A 53 -7.80 8.05 3.93
CA ARG A 53 -6.84 8.70 4.81
C ARG A 53 -5.76 7.71 5.21
N VAL A 54 -4.52 8.14 5.06
CA VAL A 54 -3.33 7.41 5.49
C VAL A 54 -2.65 8.23 6.56
N VAL A 55 -2.39 7.63 7.71
CA VAL A 55 -1.67 8.25 8.82
C VAL A 55 -0.39 7.46 9.03
N VAL A 56 0.73 8.16 9.15
CA VAL A 56 2.02 7.57 9.48
C VAL A 56 2.58 8.23 10.72
N ARG A 57 3.01 7.43 11.70
CA ARG A 57 3.54 7.91 12.98
C ARG A 57 4.90 7.31 13.26
N TRP A 58 5.87 8.16 13.56
CA TRP A 58 7.18 7.73 14.03
C TRP A 58 7.39 8.15 15.49
N PRO A 59 8.02 7.29 16.31
CA PRO A 59 8.62 7.75 17.54
C PRO A 59 9.77 8.71 17.20
N ARG A 60 9.92 9.79 17.99
CA ARG A 60 10.91 10.83 17.69
C ARG A 60 12.33 10.29 17.45
N PRO A 61 12.85 9.35 18.26
CA PRO A 61 14.20 8.80 18.06
C PRO A 61 14.39 8.09 16.71
N ALA A 62 13.34 7.55 16.10
CA ALA A 62 13.44 6.89 14.79
C ALA A 62 13.66 7.87 13.62
N LEU A 63 13.43 9.17 13.85
CA LEU A 63 13.68 10.24 12.87
C LEU A 63 14.93 11.05 13.16
N GLU A 64 15.62 10.78 14.26
CA GLU A 64 16.85 11.50 14.62
C GLU A 64 18.03 10.95 13.82
N VAL A 65 18.90 11.86 13.37
CA VAL A 65 20.14 11.48 12.71
C VAL A 65 21.15 11.16 13.81
N ALA A 66 21.73 9.95 13.77
CA ALA A 66 22.82 9.59 14.65
C ALA A 66 23.95 10.61 14.48
N SER A 67 24.23 11.35 15.55
CA SER A 67 25.34 12.32 15.61
C SER A 67 26.68 11.61 15.77
#